data_AF-M8BQ36-F1
#
_entry.id   AF-M8BQ36-F1
#
_cell.length_a   1.000
_cell.length_b   1.000
_cell.length_c   1.000
_cell.angle_alpha   90.00
_cell.angle_beta   90.00
_cell.angle_gamma   90.00
#
_symmetry.space_group_name_H-M   'P 1'
#
loop_
_entity.id
_entity.type
_entity.pdbx_description
1 polymer ?
#
loop_
_entity_poly.entity_id
_entity_poly.type
_entity_poly.pdbx_seq_one_letter_code
_entity_poly.pdbx_strand_id
1 'polypeptide(L)'
;MVRFDGNAGSLVLDGVSYRLRQMHWHPPSEHALNGSRYDLELHMLHQSDKASNKYAVVAQLFQIGEHRDEILHMLEPFIERITDRRQGHEEEIDYEVDPRRPVRGSDTFYRYTGSFTTPPCTEGIAWAVATKVRHVSRHQVELLRDAVHDHARRNARPLQEANGRGIALYYSWPRSGAGN
;
A
#
# COMPACT_ATOMS: atom_id res chain seq x y z
N MET A 1 3.20 -0.42 10.49
CA MET A 1 1.87 -0.04 9.98
C MET A 1 1.56 1.35 10.49
N VAL A 2 0.93 2.20 9.67
CA VAL A 2 0.40 3.50 10.07
C VAL A 2 -1.12 3.41 10.07
N ARG A 3 -1.77 3.82 11.16
CA ARG A 3 -3.23 3.86 11.30
C ARG A 3 -3.70 5.31 11.32
N PHE A 4 -4.88 5.56 10.75
CA PHE A 4 -5.51 6.87 10.75
C PHE A 4 -6.72 6.86 11.66
N ASP A 5 -6.62 7.51 12.83
CA ASP A 5 -7.73 7.63 13.78
C ASP A 5 -8.70 8.75 13.36
N GLY A 6 -8.21 9.74 12.62
CA GLY A 6 -8.98 10.83 12.02
C GLY A 6 -9.50 10.53 10.60
N ASN A 7 -10.06 11.56 9.95
CA ASN A 7 -10.48 11.46 8.56
C ASN A 7 -9.32 11.71 7.59
N ALA A 8 -8.70 10.63 7.09
CA ALA A 8 -7.64 10.69 6.08
C ALA A 8 -8.18 10.76 4.62
N GLY A 9 -9.47 11.01 4.45
CA GLY A 9 -10.13 11.03 3.15
C GLY A 9 -10.63 9.65 2.69
N SER A 10 -11.15 9.62 1.48
CA SER A 10 -11.82 8.44 0.92
C SER A 10 -11.58 8.28 -0.57
N LEU A 11 -11.68 7.03 -1.01
CA LEU A 11 -11.70 6.58 -2.39
C LEU A 11 -13.15 6.25 -2.79
N VAL A 12 -13.53 6.50 -4.04
CA VAL A 12 -14.78 5.98 -4.62
C VAL A 12 -14.43 4.96 -5.70
N LEU A 13 -14.90 3.72 -5.56
CA LEU A 13 -14.80 2.67 -6.57
C LEU A 13 -16.19 2.13 -6.87
N ASP A 14 -16.56 2.13 -8.15
CA ASP A 14 -17.83 1.58 -8.65
C ASP A 14 -19.06 2.10 -7.88
N GLY A 15 -19.06 3.41 -7.56
CA GLY A 15 -20.12 4.09 -6.82
C GLY A 15 -20.09 3.90 -5.30
N VAL A 16 -19.18 3.10 -4.76
CA VAL A 16 -19.02 2.88 -3.32
C VAL A 16 -17.88 3.72 -2.77
N SER A 17 -18.13 4.44 -1.68
CA SER A 17 -17.11 5.21 -0.95
C SER A 17 -16.44 4.35 0.13
N TYR A 18 -15.11 4.40 0.17
CA TYR A 18 -14.25 3.69 1.11
C TYR A 18 -13.31 4.69 1.79
N ARG A 19 -13.39 4.82 3.11
CA ARG A 19 -12.51 5.68 3.92
C ARG A 19 -11.16 5.00 4.12
N LEU A 20 -10.06 5.73 3.97
CA LEU A 20 -8.72 5.22 4.29
C LEU A 20 -8.61 4.92 5.79
N ARG A 21 -8.11 3.73 6.13
CA ARG A 21 -7.97 3.26 7.52
C ARG A 21 -6.52 3.05 7.93
N GLN A 22 -5.71 2.48 7.03
CA GLN A 22 -4.32 2.18 7.33
C GLN A 22 -3.44 2.17 6.08
N MET A 23 -2.15 2.35 6.32
CA MET A 23 -1.07 2.12 5.38
C MET A 23 -0.09 1.10 5.97
N HIS A 24 0.30 0.10 5.18
CA HIS A 24 1.26 -0.90 5.61
C HIS A 24 2.12 -1.37 4.44
N TRP A 25 3.34 -1.82 4.74
CA TRP A 25 4.36 -2.09 3.74
C TRP A 25 4.81 -3.55 3.79
N HIS A 26 5.10 -4.09 2.62
CA HIS A 26 5.62 -5.43 2.42
C HIS A 26 6.95 -5.39 1.65
N PRO A 27 8.08 -5.72 2.30
CA PRO A 27 9.32 -6.05 1.61
C PRO A 27 9.51 -7.58 1.46
N PRO A 28 9.72 -8.13 0.25
CA PRO A 28 9.53 -7.52 -1.07
C PRO A 28 8.04 -7.32 -1.40
N SER A 29 7.72 -6.84 -2.62
CA SER A 29 6.33 -6.75 -3.07
C SER A 29 5.62 -8.11 -3.03
N GLU A 30 4.32 -8.10 -2.73
CA GLU A 30 3.45 -9.27 -2.77
C GLU A 30 2.97 -9.54 -4.19
N HIS A 31 2.58 -8.49 -4.90
CA HIS A 31 2.26 -8.55 -6.32
C HIS A 31 3.52 -8.69 -7.16
N ALA A 32 3.35 -9.29 -8.33
CA ALA A 32 4.35 -9.32 -9.39
C ALA A 32 3.72 -8.77 -10.68
N LEU A 33 4.51 -8.01 -11.45
CA LEU A 33 4.13 -7.58 -12.80
C LEU A 33 4.96 -8.38 -13.80
N ASN A 34 4.30 -9.09 -14.72
CA ASN A 34 4.95 -9.95 -15.72
C ASN A 34 5.96 -10.95 -15.11
N GLY A 35 5.63 -11.51 -13.94
CA GLY A 35 6.47 -12.46 -13.21
C GLY A 35 7.55 -11.83 -12.31
N SER A 36 7.78 -10.52 -12.41
CA SER A 36 8.79 -9.81 -11.60
C SER A 36 8.20 -9.21 -10.34
N ARG A 37 8.80 -9.51 -9.19
CA ARG A 37 8.55 -8.81 -7.92
C ARG A 37 9.45 -7.59 -7.79
N TYR A 38 9.00 -6.64 -6.97
CA TYR A 38 9.66 -5.39 -6.67
C TYR A 38 10.18 -5.38 -5.23
N ASP A 39 11.00 -4.38 -4.90
CA ASP A 39 11.71 -4.34 -3.61
C ASP A 39 10.81 -4.03 -2.42
N LEU A 40 9.69 -3.34 -2.66
CA LEU A 40 8.71 -2.97 -1.65
C LEU A 40 7.33 -2.78 -2.27
N GLU A 41 6.29 -3.03 -1.49
CA GLU A 41 4.91 -2.70 -1.82
C GLU A 41 4.21 -2.02 -0.65
N LEU A 42 3.53 -0.91 -0.93
CA LEU A 42 2.61 -0.27 0.00
C LEU A 42 1.19 -0.75 -0.30
N HIS A 43 0.44 -1.08 0.76
CA HIS A 43 -1.01 -1.23 0.72
C HIS A 43 -1.66 -0.09 1.49
N MET A 44 -2.64 0.54 0.86
CA MET A 44 -3.53 1.52 1.46
C MET A 44 -4.91 0.87 1.63
N LEU A 45 -5.25 0.44 2.85
CA LEU A 45 -6.52 -0.22 3.12
C LEU A 45 -7.63 0.80 3.38
N HIS A 46 -8.72 0.65 2.64
CA HIS A 46 -9.92 1.44 2.79
C HIS A 46 -11.11 0.55 3.17
N GLN A 47 -12.05 1.11 3.93
CA GLN A 47 -13.27 0.43 4.37
C GLN A 47 -14.48 1.33 4.12
N SER A 48 -15.58 0.76 3.63
CA SER A 48 -16.82 1.52 3.48
C SER A 48 -17.53 1.69 4.81
N ASP A 49 -17.92 2.93 5.12
CA ASP A 49 -18.76 3.23 6.28
C ASP A 49 -20.25 2.96 6.01
N LYS A 50 -20.62 2.85 4.73
CA LYS A 50 -22.02 2.71 4.27
C LYS A 50 -22.40 1.27 3.94
N ALA A 51 -21.41 0.44 3.60
CA ALA A 51 -21.63 -0.96 3.24
C ALA A 51 -20.77 -1.86 4.15
N SER A 52 -21.43 -2.67 4.96
CA SER A 52 -20.74 -3.58 5.88
C SER A 52 -19.84 -4.56 5.13
N ASN A 53 -18.66 -4.83 5.69
CA ASN A 53 -17.66 -5.76 5.15
C ASN A 53 -17.20 -5.46 3.71
N LYS A 54 -17.27 -4.20 3.26
CA LYS A 54 -16.71 -3.76 1.99
C LYS A 54 -15.37 -3.07 2.19
N TYR A 55 -14.34 -3.64 1.56
CA TYR A 55 -12.97 -3.17 1.63
C TYR A 55 -12.39 -2.96 0.24
N ALA A 56 -11.49 -1.97 0.14
CA ALA A 56 -10.70 -1.73 -1.04
C ALA A 56 -9.24 -1.52 -0.66
N VAL A 57 -8.31 -2.05 -1.44
CA VAL A 57 -6.87 -1.82 -1.25
C VAL A 57 -6.29 -1.18 -2.50
N VAL A 58 -5.64 -0.04 -2.31
CA VAL A 58 -4.80 0.57 -3.34
C VAL A 58 -3.36 0.17 -3.06
N ALA A 59 -2.70 -0.44 -4.05
CA ALA A 59 -1.33 -0.92 -3.92
C ALA A 59 -0.37 -0.09 -4.78
N GLN A 60 0.81 0.21 -4.24
CA GLN A 60 1.88 0.93 -4.92
C GLN A 60 3.18 0.12 -4.83
N LEU A 61 3.78 -0.16 -5.98
CA LEU A 61 5.03 -0.90 -6.09
C LEU A 61 6.23 0.05 -6.09
N PHE A 62 7.34 -0.37 -5.47
CA PHE A 62 8.58 0.40 -5.43
C PHE A 62 9.79 -0.47 -5.76
N GLN A 63 10.72 0.09 -6.52
CA GLN A 63 12.05 -0.45 -6.74
C GLN A 63 13.09 0.40 -6.02
N ILE A 64 14.20 -0.23 -5.60
CA ILE A 64 15.30 0.51 -4.98
C ILE A 64 15.94 1.44 -6.01
N GLY A 65 16.07 2.71 -5.65
CA GLY A 65 16.74 3.74 -6.44
C GLY A 65 17.55 4.70 -5.57
N GLU A 66 18.10 5.74 -6.18
CA GLU A 66 18.93 6.74 -5.50
C GLU A 66 18.13 7.69 -4.60
N HIS A 67 16.84 7.87 -4.90
CA HIS A 67 15.97 8.81 -4.18
C HIS A 67 15.20 8.12 -3.06
N ARG A 68 15.01 8.87 -1.96
CA ARG A 68 14.12 8.50 -0.86
C ARG A 68 12.65 8.65 -1.27
N ASP A 69 11.80 7.74 -0.83
CA ASP A 69 10.35 7.96 -0.84
C ASP A 69 9.99 9.04 0.19
N GLU A 70 9.15 9.99 -0.20
CA GLU A 70 8.81 11.16 0.63
C GLU A 70 8.06 10.77 1.91
N ILE A 71 7.14 9.80 1.81
CA ILE A 71 6.31 9.40 2.95
C ILE A 71 7.15 8.59 3.93
N LEU A 72 7.93 7.62 3.45
CA LEU A 72 8.85 6.90 4.31
C LEU A 72 9.90 7.82 4.93
N HIS A 73 10.38 8.84 4.21
CA HIS A 73 11.33 9.79 4.76
C HIS A 73 10.76 10.57 5.95
N MET A 74 9.50 11.01 5.85
CA MET A 74 8.81 11.64 6.97
C MET A 74 8.59 10.67 8.14
N LEU A 75 8.35 9.39 7.85
CA LEU A 75 8.10 8.36 8.87
C LEU A 75 9.38 7.81 9.53
N GLU A 76 10.57 8.00 8.92
CA GLU A 76 11.85 7.46 9.40
C GLU A 76 12.07 7.64 10.91
N PRO A 77 11.94 8.84 11.50
CA PRO A 77 12.18 9.02 12.94
C PRO A 77 11.21 8.22 13.83
N PHE A 78 9.98 8.00 13.37
CA PHE A 78 8.97 7.22 14.07
C PHE A 78 9.26 5.72 13.95
N ILE A 79 9.69 5.28 12.77
CA ILE A 79 10.07 3.88 12.51
C ILE A 79 11.31 3.50 13.35
N GLU A 80 12.29 4.39 13.48
CA GLU A 80 13.46 4.18 14.33
C GLU A 80 13.06 4.00 15.80
N ARG A 81 12.17 4.87 16.32
CA ARG A 81 11.71 4.78 17.73
C ARG A 81 10.97 3.48 18.04
N ILE A 82 10.14 2.97 17.12
CA ILE A 82 9.47 1.67 17.33
C ILE A 82 10.43 0.49 17.16
N THR A 83 11.50 0.63 16.38
CA THR A 83 12.52 -0.41 16.22
C THR A 83 13.29 -0.62 17.52
N ASP A 84 13.66 0.47 18.18
CA ASP A 84 14.43 0.44 19.43
C ASP A 84 13.63 -0.09 20.64
N ARG A 85 12.30 0.04 20.60
CA ARG A 85 11.39 -0.37 21.67
C ARG A 85 10.75 -1.71 21.33
N ARG A 86 11.19 -2.77 22.00
CA ARG A 86 10.66 -4.14 21.84
C ARG A 86 9.12 -4.18 21.82
N GLN A 87 8.59 -5.12 21.02
CA GLN A 87 7.20 -5.49 20.69
C GLN A 87 6.04 -4.68 21.31
N GLY A 88 5.10 -4.26 20.46
CA GLY A 88 3.80 -3.71 20.88
C GLY A 88 3.81 -2.21 21.16
N HIS A 89 4.88 -1.51 20.81
CA HIS A 89 4.98 -0.07 20.95
C HIS A 89 4.28 0.63 19.78
N GLU A 90 3.38 1.56 20.10
CA GLU A 90 2.78 2.48 19.14
C GLU A 90 3.37 3.87 19.35
N GLU A 91 3.69 4.57 18.27
CA GLU A 91 4.18 5.95 18.30
C GLU A 91 3.12 6.82 17.63
N GLU A 92 2.71 7.88 18.31
CA GLU A 92 1.86 8.90 17.72
C GLU A 92 2.66 9.67 16.66
N ILE A 93 2.08 9.83 15.47
CA ILE A 93 2.67 10.61 14.39
C ILE A 93 2.05 12.00 14.43
N ASP A 94 2.71 12.93 15.11
CA ASP A 94 2.30 14.34 15.17
C ASP A 94 2.74 15.11 13.91
N TYR A 95 2.33 14.61 12.74
CA TYR A 95 2.52 15.25 11.44
C TYR A 95 1.32 15.03 10.55
N GLU A 96 0.99 16.05 9.75
CA GLU A 96 -0.01 15.91 8.70
C GLU A 96 0.56 15.08 7.54
N VAL A 97 0.02 13.88 7.37
CA VAL A 97 0.38 12.97 6.28
C VAL A 97 -0.65 13.14 5.16
N ASP A 98 -0.28 13.74 4.01
CA ASP A 98 -1.15 13.69 2.82
C ASP A 98 -1.11 12.27 2.23
N PRO A 99 -2.18 11.48 2.41
CA PRO A 99 -2.16 10.07 2.04
C PRO A 99 -2.28 9.87 0.53
N ARG A 100 -2.46 10.94 -0.27
CA ARG A 100 -2.49 10.84 -1.74
C ARG A 100 -1.08 10.81 -2.33
N ARG A 101 -0.07 11.26 -1.58
CA ARG A 101 1.33 11.31 -2.06
C ARG A 101 1.83 9.98 -2.59
N PRO A 102 1.62 8.81 -1.95
CA PRO A 102 2.12 7.52 -2.45
C PRO A 102 1.65 7.15 -3.85
N VAL A 103 0.45 7.57 -4.25
CA VAL A 103 -0.17 7.23 -5.54
C VAL A 103 -0.28 8.42 -6.49
N ARG A 104 0.35 9.55 -6.15
CA ARG A 104 0.26 10.78 -6.93
C ARG A 104 0.82 10.59 -8.34
N GLY A 105 0.01 10.94 -9.34
CA GLY A 105 0.37 10.79 -10.75
C GLY A 105 0.39 9.34 -11.24
N SER A 106 -0.19 8.41 -10.48
CA SER A 106 -0.62 7.11 -11.00
C SER A 106 -2.00 7.29 -11.61
N ASP A 107 -2.09 7.16 -12.93
CA ASP A 107 -3.33 7.32 -13.69
C ASP A 107 -3.87 5.98 -14.21
N THR A 108 -3.12 4.89 -14.01
CA THR A 108 -3.40 3.57 -14.57
C THR A 108 -3.25 2.51 -13.48
N PHE A 109 -4.24 1.62 -13.38
CA PHE A 109 -4.31 0.61 -12.32
C PHE A 109 -4.80 -0.74 -12.86
N TYR A 110 -4.19 -1.83 -12.42
CA TYR A 110 -4.80 -3.15 -12.51
C TYR A 110 -5.88 -3.28 -11.44
N ARG A 111 -7.08 -3.69 -11.81
CA ARG A 111 -8.21 -3.90 -10.89
C ARG A 111 -8.68 -5.35 -10.93
N TYR A 112 -8.89 -5.92 -9.75
CA TYR A 112 -9.43 -7.28 -9.59
C TYR A 112 -10.09 -7.45 -8.21
N THR A 113 -10.88 -8.51 -8.05
CA THR A 113 -11.40 -8.92 -6.74
C THR A 113 -10.51 -10.02 -6.16
N GLY A 114 -10.05 -9.83 -4.93
CA GLY A 114 -9.11 -10.73 -4.25
C GLY A 114 -9.43 -10.90 -2.77
N SER A 115 -8.38 -11.17 -1.99
CA SER A 115 -8.44 -11.34 -0.54
C SER A 115 -7.45 -10.43 0.19
N PHE A 116 -7.54 -10.41 1.51
CA PHE A 116 -6.42 -9.97 2.33
C PHE A 116 -5.22 -10.91 2.17
N THR A 117 -4.02 -10.34 2.25
CA THR A 117 -2.76 -11.09 2.13
C THR A 117 -2.28 -11.65 3.47
N THR A 118 -2.98 -11.35 4.56
CA THR A 118 -2.74 -11.87 5.90
C THR A 118 -3.98 -12.64 6.43
N PRO A 119 -3.80 -13.61 7.36
CA PRO A 119 -4.92 -14.30 7.99
C PRO A 119 -5.95 -13.32 8.60
N PRO A 120 -7.26 -13.59 8.48
CA PRO A 120 -7.88 -14.82 7.99
C PRO A 120 -8.08 -14.89 6.46
N CYS A 121 -7.33 -14.09 5.67
CA CYS A 121 -7.37 -14.11 4.21
C CYS A 121 -8.76 -13.87 3.60
N THR A 122 -9.58 -13.03 4.26
CA THR A 122 -10.96 -12.73 3.84
C THR A 122 -11.01 -12.28 2.38
N GLU A 123 -11.90 -12.88 1.61
CA GLU A 123 -12.13 -12.58 0.19
C GLU A 123 -13.10 -11.40 -0.03
N GLY A 124 -13.28 -10.99 -1.29
CA GLY A 124 -14.18 -9.90 -1.68
C GLY A 124 -13.54 -8.51 -1.59
N ILE A 125 -12.22 -8.45 -1.51
CA ILE A 125 -11.46 -7.20 -1.44
C ILE A 125 -11.31 -6.63 -2.85
N ALA A 126 -11.71 -5.37 -3.05
CA ALA A 126 -11.48 -4.66 -4.30
C ALA A 126 -10.02 -4.17 -4.37
N TRP A 127 -9.21 -4.78 -5.24
CA TRP A 127 -7.82 -4.38 -5.44
C TRP A 127 -7.68 -3.38 -6.58
N ALA A 128 -6.84 -2.36 -6.37
CA ALA A 128 -6.36 -1.43 -7.39
C ALA A 128 -4.84 -1.29 -7.27
N VAL A 129 -4.09 -1.92 -8.18
CA VAL A 129 -2.63 -1.93 -8.16
C VAL A 129 -2.11 -0.93 -9.18
N ALA A 130 -1.41 0.12 -8.73
CA ALA A 130 -0.82 1.13 -9.61
C ALA A 130 0.20 0.48 -10.55
N THR A 131 0.13 0.81 -11.85
CA THR A 131 1.09 0.28 -12.84
C THR A 131 2.42 1.00 -12.79
N LYS A 132 2.42 2.26 -12.37
CA LYS A 132 3.62 3.07 -12.18
C LYS A 132 4.44 2.51 -11.02
N VAL A 133 5.69 2.15 -11.26
CA VAL A 133 6.64 1.75 -10.21
C VAL A 133 7.34 3.00 -9.68
N ARG A 134 7.44 3.13 -8.36
CA ARG A 134 8.11 4.26 -7.70
C ARG A 134 9.49 3.87 -7.17
N HIS A 135 10.26 4.86 -6.75
CA HIS A 135 11.56 4.64 -6.15
C HIS A 135 11.49 4.73 -4.63
N VAL A 136 12.25 3.88 -3.97
CA VAL A 136 12.52 3.91 -2.53
C VAL A 136 14.02 3.74 -2.32
N SER A 137 14.59 4.31 -1.27
CA SER A 137 16.00 4.07 -0.98
C SER A 137 16.21 2.70 -0.34
N ARG A 138 17.39 2.09 -0.53
CA ARG A 138 17.75 0.84 0.16
C ARG A 138 17.64 0.98 1.67
N HIS A 139 18.09 2.10 2.23
CA HIS A 139 18.03 2.39 3.65
C HIS A 139 16.59 2.34 4.19
N GLN A 140 15.63 2.94 3.49
CA GLN A 140 14.22 2.90 3.90
C GLN A 140 13.62 1.49 3.88
N VAL A 141 14.03 0.65 2.92
CA VAL A 141 13.60 -0.75 2.88
C VAL A 141 14.17 -1.52 4.07
N GLU A 142 15.46 -1.35 4.40
CA GLU A 142 16.04 -2.01 5.57
C GLU A 142 15.43 -1.51 6.88
N LEU A 143 15.15 -0.20 6.99
CA LEU A 143 14.49 0.37 8.17
C LEU A 143 13.13 -0.29 8.44
N LEU A 144 12.32 -0.53 7.40
CA LEU A 144 11.05 -1.26 7.52
C LEU A 144 11.25 -2.74 7.91
N ARG A 145 12.31 -3.38 7.41
CA ARG A 145 12.62 -4.78 7.75
C ARG A 145 13.07 -4.94 9.19
N ASP A 146 13.78 -3.96 9.72
CA ASP A 146 14.30 -4.01 11.09
C ASP A 146 13.22 -3.64 12.12
N ALA A 147 12.21 -2.85 11.72
CA ALA A 147 11.06 -2.49 12.55
C ALA A 147 10.04 -3.62 12.82
N VAL A 148 10.19 -4.78 12.19
CA VAL A 148 9.28 -5.94 12.34
C VAL A 148 9.99 -7.11 13.01
N HIS A 149 9.22 -8.04 13.60
CA HIS A 149 9.78 -9.24 14.22
C HIS A 149 10.58 -10.08 13.21
N ASP A 150 11.56 -10.86 13.68
CA ASP A 150 12.52 -11.59 12.83
C ASP A 150 11.88 -12.42 11.70
N HIS A 151 10.74 -13.06 11.96
CA HIS A 151 10.02 -13.86 10.96
C HIS A 151 9.26 -13.03 9.91
N ALA A 152 9.09 -11.72 10.16
CA ALA A 152 8.38 -10.78 9.31
C ALA A 152 9.32 -9.86 8.52
N ARG A 153 10.65 -9.99 8.64
CA ARG A 153 11.62 -9.24 7.79
C ARG A 153 11.36 -9.43 6.29
N ARG A 154 10.77 -10.56 5.92
CA ARG A 154 10.20 -10.82 4.58
C ARG A 154 8.73 -11.22 4.71
N ASN A 155 7.87 -10.23 4.89
CA ASN A 155 6.44 -10.41 5.16
C ASN A 155 5.57 -10.48 3.88
N ALA A 156 6.15 -10.90 2.76
CA ALA A 156 5.44 -11.00 1.49
C ALA A 156 4.85 -12.40 1.30
N ARG A 157 3.52 -12.51 1.21
CA ARG A 157 2.84 -13.75 0.86
C ARG A 157 3.28 -14.23 -0.53
N PRO A 158 3.46 -15.54 -0.74
CA PRO A 158 3.69 -16.12 -2.07
C PRO A 158 2.57 -15.77 -3.06
N LEU A 159 2.88 -15.78 -4.36
CA LEU A 159 1.87 -15.58 -5.39
C LEU A 159 0.80 -16.67 -5.26
N GLN A 160 -0.45 -16.29 -5.51
CA GLN A 160 -1.59 -17.19 -5.50
C GLN A 160 -2.14 -17.32 -6.92
N GLU A 161 -2.71 -18.48 -7.24
CA GLU A 161 -3.32 -18.74 -8.54
C GLU A 161 -4.41 -17.73 -8.89
N ALA A 162 -4.51 -17.37 -10.16
CA ALA A 162 -5.53 -16.45 -10.64
C ALA A 162 -6.93 -17.10 -10.69
N ASN A 163 -6.99 -18.44 -10.79
CA ASN A 163 -8.24 -19.23 -10.80
C ASN A 163 -9.33 -18.68 -11.76
N GLY A 164 -8.92 -18.18 -12.93
CA GLY A 164 -9.83 -17.64 -13.94
C GLY A 164 -10.42 -16.26 -13.61
N ARG A 165 -10.00 -15.58 -12.53
CA ARG A 165 -10.49 -14.23 -12.21
C ARG A 165 -10.08 -13.23 -13.29
N GLY A 166 -11.01 -12.36 -13.68
CA GLY A 166 -10.71 -11.24 -14.57
C GLY A 166 -9.81 -10.21 -13.86
N ILE A 167 -8.77 -9.76 -14.57
CA ILE A 167 -7.92 -8.63 -14.16
C ILE A 167 -8.09 -7.54 -15.22
N ALA A 168 -8.68 -6.41 -14.84
CA ALA A 168 -8.94 -5.30 -15.74
C ALA A 168 -7.85 -4.24 -15.63
N LEU A 169 -7.56 -3.55 -16.73
CA LEU A 169 -6.73 -2.35 -16.72
C LEU A 169 -7.64 -1.12 -16.76
N TYR A 170 -7.52 -0.25 -15.76
CA TYR A 170 -8.34 0.94 -15.58
C TYR A 170 -7.48 2.21 -15.69
N TYR A 171 -8.08 3.28 -16.19
CA TYR A 171 -7.43 4.58 -16.37
C TYR A 171 -8.27 5.67 -15.71
N SER A 172 -7.65 6.57 -14.94
CA SER A 172 -8.31 7.77 -14.44
C SER A 172 -8.41 8.81 -15.55
N TRP A 173 -9.60 9.40 -15.74
CA TRP A 173 -9.84 10.44 -16.74
C TRP A 173 -10.05 11.80 -16.06
N PRO A 174 -9.51 12.92 -16.60
CA PRO A 174 -8.62 12.99 -17.75
C PRO A 174 -7.23 12.43 -17.42
N ARG A 175 -6.54 11.92 -18.44
CA ARG A 175 -5.13 11.55 -18.30
C ARG A 175 -4.37 12.78 -17.83
N SER A 176 -3.63 12.70 -16.73
CA SER A 176 -2.70 13.75 -16.34
C SER A 176 -1.69 13.93 -17.48
N GLY A 177 -1.83 15.00 -18.27
CA GLY A 177 -1.02 15.26 -19.47
C GLY A 177 -1.78 15.31 -20.81
N ALA A 178 -3.08 14.97 -20.86
CA ALA A 178 -3.92 15.19 -22.05
C ALA A 178 -4.58 16.57 -21.99
N GLY A 179 -3.76 17.60 -21.95
CA GLY A 179 -4.17 19.00 -21.80
C GLY A 179 -3.00 19.94 -21.99
N ASN A 180 -2.46 19.95 -23.22
CA ASN A 180 -1.90 21.10 -23.93
C ASN A 180 -1.69 20.72 -25.39
#